data_AF-A0AAQ3WW73-F1
#
_entry.id   AF-A0AAQ3WW73-F1
#
_cell.length_a   1.000
_cell.length_b   1.000
_cell.length_c   1.000
_cell.angle_alpha   90.00
_cell.angle_beta   90.00
_cell.angle_gamma   90.00
#
_symmetry.space_group_name_H-M   'P 1'
#
loop_
_entity.id
_entity.type
_entity.pdbx_description
1 polymer ?
#
loop_
_entity_poly.entity_id
_entity_poly.type
_entity_poly.pdbx_seq_one_letter_code
_entity_poly.pdbx_strand_id
1 'polypeptide(L)'
;MREKFNEVFQAIGWSDFAEIPEGGIILLTKEFLMMLRTDTRRDGTYVWFHLFNTDYELTLRQFSNSLDFSPQCTLSEDLAGFNSAEFWKELVGPDAPRKKSIAHIRHPTLRFLARWLTMVVFPWDDTRCVIVEDVRCLYAMWKKIKFAPTLLAWSATGKD
;
A
#
# COMPACT_ATOMS: atom_id res chain seq x y z
N MET A 1 19.42 6.32 -10.20
CA MET A 1 18.58 5.35 -9.45
C MET A 1 17.45 6.06 -8.70
N ARG A 2 17.73 7.14 -7.95
CA ARG A 2 16.71 7.99 -7.32
C ARG A 2 15.68 8.58 -8.30
N GLU A 3 16.12 9.14 -9.43
CA GLU A 3 15.22 9.72 -10.45
C GLU A 3 14.16 8.74 -10.95
N LYS A 4 14.58 7.50 -11.28
CA LYS A 4 13.66 6.43 -11.70
C LYS A 4 12.64 6.04 -10.61
N PHE A 5 12.97 6.20 -9.33
CA PHE A 5 12.02 5.95 -8.24
C PHE A 5 11.05 7.11 -8.06
N ASN A 6 11.54 8.34 -8.15
CA ASN A 6 10.68 9.52 -8.12
C ASN A 6 9.67 9.51 -9.26
N GLU A 7 10.07 9.08 -10.46
CA GLU A 7 9.15 8.86 -11.58
C GLU A 7 8.04 7.85 -11.26
N VAL A 8 8.38 6.74 -10.59
CA VAL A 8 7.38 5.72 -10.19
C VAL A 8 6.46 6.27 -9.11
N PHE A 9 7.02 6.86 -8.05
CA PHE A 9 6.23 7.43 -6.95
C PHE A 9 5.32 8.56 -7.44
N GLN A 10 5.80 9.42 -8.33
CA GLN A 10 4.99 10.44 -8.97
C GLN A 10 3.87 9.84 -9.80
N ALA A 11 4.16 8.80 -10.60
CA ALA A 11 3.17 8.16 -11.45
C ALA A 11 2.03 7.53 -10.65
N ILE A 12 2.33 6.92 -9.50
CA ILE A 12 1.32 6.29 -8.63
C ILE A 12 0.70 7.25 -7.60
N GLY A 13 1.16 8.50 -7.53
CA GLY A 13 0.64 9.53 -6.63
C GLY A 13 1.17 9.47 -5.19
N TRP A 14 2.40 8.99 -5.00
CA TRP A 14 3.09 8.81 -3.70
C TRP A 14 4.29 9.76 -3.53
N SER A 15 4.44 10.80 -4.36
CA SER A 15 5.59 11.71 -4.27
C SER A 15 5.80 12.23 -2.85
N ASP A 16 4.73 12.76 -2.25
CA ASP A 16 4.78 13.41 -0.95
C ASP A 16 4.81 12.38 0.20
N PHE A 17 4.16 11.21 0.02
CA PHE A 17 4.25 10.10 0.96
C PHE A 17 5.67 9.50 1.09
N ALA A 18 6.43 9.45 -0.01
CA ALA A 18 7.75 8.84 -0.04
C ALA A 18 8.84 9.74 0.58
N GLU A 19 8.62 11.06 0.59
CA GLU A 19 9.49 12.02 1.24
C GLU A 19 9.03 12.21 2.69
N ILE A 20 9.71 11.56 3.63
CA ILE A 20 9.44 11.76 5.06
C ILE A 20 10.52 12.68 5.62
N PRO A 21 10.27 14.00 5.73
CA PRO A 21 11.15 14.88 6.46
C PRO A 21 10.90 14.65 7.97
N GLU A 22 11.88 14.01 8.62
CA GLU A 22 12.16 14.14 10.06
C GLU A 22 11.48 13.20 11.08
N GLY A 23 12.08 13.24 12.29
CA GLY A 23 11.99 12.26 13.36
C GLY A 23 10.63 12.22 14.06
N GLY A 24 9.92 11.12 13.85
CA GLY A 24 8.66 10.85 14.52
C GLY A 24 8.77 10.83 16.05
N ILE A 25 7.77 11.39 16.71
CA ILE A 25 7.62 11.31 18.16
C ILE A 25 7.00 9.94 18.47
N ILE A 26 7.82 9.00 18.93
CA ILE A 26 7.45 7.60 19.22
C ILE A 26 6.17 7.50 20.06
N LEU A 27 5.96 8.41 21.02
CA LEU A 27 4.77 8.40 21.89
C LEU A 27 3.48 8.68 21.13
N LEU A 28 3.50 9.65 20.21
CA LEU A 28 2.34 9.99 19.37
C LEU A 28 2.04 8.87 18.37
N THR A 29 3.08 8.27 17.78
CA THR A 29 2.91 7.09 16.93
C THR A 29 2.30 5.93 17.71
N LYS A 30 2.71 5.70 18.97
CA LYS A 30 2.11 4.67 19.82
C LYS A 30 0.66 4.97 20.16
N GLU A 31 0.34 6.19 20.57
CA GLU A 31 -1.02 6.63 20.86
C GLU A 31 -1.94 6.41 19.65
N PHE A 32 -1.51 6.91 18.48
CA PHE A 32 -2.20 6.70 17.21
C PHE A 32 -2.46 5.21 16.94
N LEU A 33 -1.42 4.37 16.99
CA LEU A 33 -1.52 2.94 16.66
C LEU A 33 -2.40 2.16 17.65
N MET A 34 -2.38 2.50 18.94
CA MET A 34 -3.20 1.82 19.96
C MET A 34 -4.68 2.17 19.84
N MET A 35 -4.99 3.35 19.31
CA MET A 35 -6.36 3.87 19.22
C MET A 35 -6.94 3.76 17.81
N LEU A 36 -6.12 3.40 16.81
CA LEU A 36 -6.57 3.20 15.43
C LEU A 36 -7.61 2.08 15.35
N ARG A 37 -8.80 2.43 14.89
CA ARG A 37 -9.94 1.53 14.67
C ARG A 37 -10.56 1.82 13.33
N THR A 38 -11.27 0.84 12.81
CA THR A 38 -12.04 0.98 11.58
C THR A 38 -13.44 0.45 11.78
N ASP A 39 -14.40 1.13 11.18
CA ASP A 39 -15.82 0.77 11.26
C ASP A 39 -16.42 0.83 9.85
N THR A 40 -17.01 -0.28 9.39
CA THR A 40 -17.67 -0.34 8.09
C THR A 40 -19.17 -0.20 8.30
N ARG A 41 -19.70 0.93 7.86
CA ARG A 41 -21.11 1.29 7.93
C ARG A 41 -21.76 1.16 6.54
N ARG A 42 -23.08 1.35 6.47
CA ARG A 42 -23.83 1.22 5.19
C ARG A 42 -23.40 2.24 4.13
N ASP A 43 -22.86 3.37 4.57
CA ASP A 43 -22.43 4.51 3.77
C ASP A 43 -20.92 4.56 3.51
N GLY A 44 -20.14 3.65 4.09
CA GLY A 44 -18.71 3.51 3.82
C GLY A 44 -17.88 3.02 5.01
N THR A 45 -16.56 2.96 4.80
CA THR A 45 -15.60 2.63 5.85
C THR A 45 -15.01 3.90 6.45
N TYR A 46 -15.03 3.95 7.78
CA TYR A 46 -14.51 5.02 8.60
C TYR A 46 -13.29 4.54 9.39
N VAL A 47 -12.37 5.45 9.62
CA VAL A 47 -11.16 5.29 10.43
C VAL A 47 -11.30 6.20 11.63
N TRP A 48 -11.19 5.62 12.82
CA TRP A 48 -11.23 6.35 14.08
C TRP A 48 -9.88 6.22 14.79
N PHE A 49 -9.39 7.30 15.39
CA PHE A 49 -8.21 7.27 16.24
C PHE A 49 -8.20 8.46 17.20
N HIS A 50 -7.45 8.32 18.28
CA HIS A 50 -7.18 9.40 19.23
C HIS A 50 -5.75 9.87 19.06
N LEU A 51 -5.54 11.18 19.00
CA LEU A 51 -4.23 11.80 18.89
C LEU A 51 -4.27 13.21 19.48
N PHE A 52 -3.23 13.62 20.22
CA PHE A 52 -3.18 14.97 20.83
C PHE A 52 -4.41 15.30 21.69
N ASN A 53 -4.89 14.32 22.48
CA ASN A 53 -6.09 14.48 23.30
C ASN A 53 -7.37 14.83 22.49
N THR A 54 -7.42 14.46 21.21
CA THR A 54 -8.52 14.74 20.30
C THR A 54 -8.93 13.46 19.58
N ASP A 55 -10.24 13.21 19.52
CA ASP A 55 -10.81 12.10 18.75
C ASP A 55 -11.03 12.51 17.29
N TYR A 56 -10.58 11.67 16.37
CA TYR A 56 -10.76 11.85 14.94
C TYR A 56 -11.61 10.71 14.38
N GLU A 57 -12.58 11.05 13.54
CA GLU A 57 -13.32 10.11 12.70
C GLU A 57 -13.23 10.61 11.25
N LEU A 58 -12.62 9.81 10.39
CA LEU A 58 -12.36 10.16 9.00
C LEU A 58 -12.90 9.06 8.08
N THR A 59 -13.45 9.43 6.93
CA THR A 59 -13.64 8.45 5.84
C THR A 59 -12.29 7.92 5.37
N LEU A 60 -12.24 6.71 4.77
CA LEU A 60 -10.99 6.20 4.16
C LEU A 60 -10.33 7.19 3.19
N ARG A 61 -11.13 7.96 2.45
CA ARG A 61 -10.62 8.99 1.52
C ARG A 61 -9.95 10.14 2.28
N GLN A 62 -10.60 10.67 3.31
CA GLN A 62 -10.00 11.73 4.13
C GLN A 62 -8.73 11.24 4.81
N PHE A 63 -8.75 10.04 5.39
CA PHE A 63 -7.59 9.42 6.00
C PHE A 63 -6.44 9.23 4.99
N SER A 64 -6.74 8.77 3.78
CA SER A 64 -5.75 8.65 2.71
C SER A 64 -5.13 9.99 2.34
N ASN A 65 -5.94 11.04 2.22
CA ASN A 65 -5.44 12.38 1.91
C ASN A 65 -4.58 12.95 3.05
N SER A 66 -4.91 12.65 4.31
CA SER A 66 -4.11 13.07 5.48
C SER A 66 -2.77 12.37 5.60
N LEU A 67 -2.57 11.24 4.90
CA LEU A 67 -1.28 10.57 4.75
C LEU A 67 -0.54 11.01 3.48
N ASP A 68 -0.97 12.13 2.88
CA ASP A 68 -0.37 12.73 1.68
C ASP A 68 -0.39 11.83 0.43
N PHE A 69 -1.33 10.87 0.36
CA PHE A 69 -1.62 10.22 -0.91
C PHE A 69 -2.40 11.18 -1.82
N SER A 70 -2.12 11.12 -3.13
CA SER A 70 -2.82 11.95 -4.11
C SER A 70 -4.35 11.75 -4.03
N PRO A 71 -5.17 12.82 -4.05
CA PRO A 71 -6.63 12.71 -4.08
C PRO A 71 -7.18 11.97 -5.33
N GLN A 72 -6.34 11.86 -6.37
CA GLN A 72 -6.63 11.13 -7.61
C GLN A 72 -6.41 9.62 -7.48
N CYS A 73 -5.89 9.13 -6.35
CA CYS A 73 -5.84 7.71 -6.06
C CYS A 73 -7.26 7.16 -5.90
N THR A 74 -7.62 6.13 -6.67
CA THR A 74 -8.96 5.53 -6.65
C THR A 74 -8.93 4.06 -6.20
N LEU A 75 -10.06 3.60 -5.66
CA LEU A 75 -10.24 2.27 -5.06
C LEU A 75 -10.43 1.14 -6.08
N SER A 76 -11.05 1.42 -7.23
CA SER A 76 -11.99 0.44 -7.80
C SER A 76 -11.80 0.13 -9.29
N GLU A 77 -11.71 1.14 -10.16
CA GLU A 77 -11.90 0.87 -11.60
C GLU A 77 -10.60 0.48 -12.31
N ASP A 78 -9.49 1.17 -12.03
CA ASP A 78 -8.23 0.92 -12.74
C ASP A 78 -7.55 -0.41 -12.32
N LEU A 79 -7.91 -0.95 -11.16
CA LEU A 79 -7.48 -2.25 -10.67
C LEU A 79 -8.48 -3.38 -10.98
N ALA A 80 -9.61 -3.12 -11.62
CA ALA A 80 -10.64 -4.12 -11.89
C ALA A 80 -10.14 -5.30 -12.75
N GLY A 81 -9.12 -5.07 -13.58
CA GLY A 81 -8.44 -6.12 -14.37
C GLY A 81 -7.33 -6.86 -13.64
N PHE A 82 -7.10 -6.61 -12.35
CA PHE A 82 -5.98 -7.20 -11.62
C PHE A 82 -6.22 -8.67 -11.30
N ASN A 83 -5.46 -9.54 -11.97
CA ASN A 83 -5.32 -10.95 -11.62
C ASN A 83 -3.95 -11.20 -10.97
N SER A 84 -3.94 -11.42 -9.66
CA SER A 84 -2.71 -11.62 -8.88
C SER A 84 -1.89 -12.83 -9.34
N ALA A 85 -2.52 -13.87 -9.87
CA ALA A 85 -1.82 -15.08 -10.33
C ALA A 85 -1.20 -14.89 -11.71
N GLU A 86 -1.93 -14.26 -12.64
CA GLU A 86 -1.43 -13.96 -13.99
C GLU A 86 -0.30 -12.93 -13.95
N PHE A 87 -0.48 -11.85 -13.21
CA PHE A 87 0.57 -10.84 -13.08
C PHE A 87 1.81 -11.42 -12.38
N TRP A 88 1.64 -12.31 -11.40
CA TRP A 88 2.79 -12.98 -10.78
C TRP A 88 3.58 -13.84 -11.79
N LYS A 89 2.88 -14.54 -12.70
CA LYS A 89 3.53 -15.27 -13.81
C LYS A 89 4.23 -14.31 -14.78
N GLU A 90 3.68 -13.12 -15.03
CA GLU A 90 4.36 -12.10 -15.84
C GLU A 90 5.68 -11.65 -15.19
N LEU A 91 5.71 -11.47 -13.86
CA LEU A 91 6.90 -11.03 -13.13
C LEU A 91 8.00 -12.10 -12.98
N VAL A 92 7.60 -13.36 -12.85
CA VAL A 92 8.50 -14.48 -12.50
C VAL A 92 8.75 -15.46 -13.66
N GLY A 93 7.83 -15.51 -14.61
CA GLY A 93 7.79 -16.47 -15.71
C GLY A 93 6.71 -17.56 -15.58
N PRO A 94 6.54 -18.39 -16.61
CA PRO A 94 5.48 -19.40 -16.68
C PRO A 94 5.58 -20.47 -15.57
N ASP A 95 6.80 -20.83 -15.17
CA ASP A 95 7.07 -21.82 -14.12
C ASP A 95 7.16 -21.19 -12.72
N ALA A 96 6.36 -20.14 -12.47
CA ALA A 96 6.40 -19.42 -11.21
C ALA A 96 6.08 -20.35 -10.03
N PRO A 97 6.96 -20.42 -9.01
CA PRO A 97 6.69 -21.22 -7.83
C PRO A 97 5.47 -20.70 -7.08
N ARG A 98 4.73 -21.62 -6.44
CA ARG A 98 3.53 -21.29 -5.66
C ARG A 98 3.83 -20.31 -4.53
N LYS A 99 5.02 -20.41 -3.92
CA LYS A 99 5.48 -19.45 -2.91
C LYS A 99 5.98 -18.19 -3.62
N LYS A 100 5.26 -17.09 -3.44
CA LYS A 100 5.65 -15.78 -3.95
C LYS A 100 6.83 -15.25 -3.14
N SER A 101 7.95 -15.03 -3.81
CA SER A 101 9.15 -14.46 -3.19
C SER A 101 9.78 -13.41 -4.08
N ILE A 102 10.28 -12.35 -3.43
CA ILE A 102 10.97 -11.23 -4.07
C ILE A 102 12.11 -11.72 -4.97
N ALA A 103 12.84 -12.75 -4.53
CA ALA A 103 13.99 -13.28 -5.25
C ALA A 103 13.65 -13.73 -6.68
N HIS A 104 12.41 -14.18 -6.91
CA HIS A 104 11.96 -14.69 -8.21
C HIS A 104 11.52 -13.60 -9.19
N ILE A 105 11.28 -12.36 -8.74
CA ILE A 105 10.85 -11.25 -9.62
C ILE A 105 12.00 -10.93 -10.58
N ARG A 106 11.81 -11.09 -11.89
CA ARG A 106 12.90 -10.92 -12.88
C ARG A 106 13.33 -9.47 -13.07
N HIS A 107 12.39 -8.53 -12.98
CA HIS A 107 12.65 -7.11 -13.21
C HIS A 107 13.32 -6.46 -11.97
N PRO A 108 14.56 -5.95 -12.08
CA PRO A 108 15.32 -5.46 -10.92
C PRO A 108 14.66 -4.27 -10.21
N THR A 109 14.05 -3.32 -10.93
CA THR A 109 13.33 -2.19 -10.31
C THR A 109 12.11 -2.66 -9.51
N LEU A 110 11.28 -3.53 -10.07
CA LEU A 110 10.13 -4.09 -9.35
C LEU A 110 10.55 -4.99 -8.19
N ARG A 111 11.65 -5.73 -8.32
CA ARG A 111 12.22 -6.52 -7.22
C ARG A 111 12.60 -5.61 -6.04
N PHE A 112 13.22 -4.47 -6.32
CA PHE A 112 13.54 -3.49 -5.30
C PHE A 112 12.29 -2.89 -4.67
N LEU A 113 11.31 -2.47 -5.49
CA LEU A 113 10.05 -1.91 -5.00
C LEU A 113 9.27 -2.92 -4.15
N ALA A 114 9.28 -4.21 -4.51
CA ALA A 114 8.67 -5.27 -3.74
C ALA A 114 9.29 -5.36 -2.34
N ARG A 115 10.62 -5.27 -2.26
CA ARG A 115 11.33 -5.26 -0.97
C ARG A 115 10.95 -4.03 -0.14
N TRP A 116 10.91 -2.87 -0.76
CA TRP A 116 10.50 -1.65 -0.07
C TRP A 116 9.06 -1.74 0.47
N LEU A 117 8.12 -2.27 -0.33
CA LEU A 117 6.73 -2.49 0.09
C LEU A 117 6.63 -3.42 1.31
N THR A 118 7.32 -4.57 1.28
CA THR A 118 7.32 -5.54 2.40
C THR A 118 8.01 -5.05 3.66
N MET A 119 8.76 -3.95 3.58
CA MET A 119 9.45 -3.36 4.74
C MET A 119 8.74 -2.13 5.29
N VAL A 120 8.08 -1.36 4.43
CA VAL A 120 7.55 -0.03 4.76
C VAL A 120 6.03 0.02 4.75
N VAL A 121 5.38 -0.58 3.74
CA VAL A 121 3.92 -0.45 3.54
C VAL A 121 3.17 -1.61 4.17
N PHE A 122 3.65 -2.84 3.96
CA PHE A 122 3.07 -4.06 4.53
C PHE A 122 4.17 -4.87 5.23
N PRO A 123 4.68 -4.39 6.39
CA PRO A 123 5.71 -5.10 7.12
C PRO A 123 5.22 -6.51 7.51
N TRP A 124 6.00 -7.52 7.15
CA TRP A 124 5.72 -8.93 7.43
C TRP A 124 6.93 -9.62 8.04
N ASP A 125 6.70 -10.69 8.82
CA ASP A 125 7.78 -11.42 9.51
C ASP A 125 8.82 -12.00 8.53
N ASP A 126 8.36 -12.48 7.37
CA ASP A 126 9.25 -12.94 6.28
C ASP A 126 9.28 -11.91 5.15
N THR A 127 10.18 -10.92 5.26
CA THR A 127 10.40 -9.86 4.25
C THR A 127 10.89 -10.37 2.89
N ARG A 128 11.04 -11.69 2.71
CA ARG A 128 11.37 -12.32 1.42
C ARG A 128 10.12 -12.77 0.67
N CYS A 129 8.99 -12.88 1.37
CA CYS A 129 7.70 -13.24 0.81
C CYS A 129 6.99 -12.00 0.27
N VAL A 130 6.09 -12.23 -0.69
CA VAL A 130 5.26 -11.17 -1.30
C VAL A 130 3.80 -11.58 -1.14
N ILE A 131 3.01 -10.79 -0.42
CA ILE A 131 1.58 -11.05 -0.23
C ILE A 131 0.76 -10.51 -1.41
N VAL A 132 -0.55 -10.77 -1.43
CA VAL A 132 -1.41 -10.36 -2.56
C VAL A 132 -1.45 -8.84 -2.70
N GLU A 133 -1.44 -8.13 -1.57
CA GLU A 133 -1.44 -6.68 -1.43
C GLU A 133 -0.17 -6.07 -2.02
N ASP A 134 1.01 -6.66 -1.73
CA ASP A 134 2.26 -6.27 -2.37
C ASP A 134 2.20 -6.43 -3.88
N VAL A 135 1.71 -7.58 -4.37
CA VAL A 135 1.58 -7.85 -5.82
C VAL A 135 0.64 -6.84 -6.48
N ARG A 136 -0.41 -6.41 -5.76
CA ARG A 136 -1.36 -5.41 -6.25
C ARG A 136 -0.74 -4.01 -6.30
N CYS A 137 0.05 -3.62 -5.29
CA CYS A 137 0.86 -2.40 -5.33
C CYS A 137 1.86 -2.43 -6.50
N LEU A 138 2.56 -3.54 -6.69
CA LEU A 138 3.50 -3.71 -7.80
C LEU A 138 2.81 -3.61 -9.16
N TYR A 139 1.59 -4.12 -9.28
CA TYR A 139 0.80 -3.99 -10.50
C TYR A 139 0.45 -2.52 -10.78
N ALA A 140 -0.01 -1.79 -9.76
CA ALA A 140 -0.28 -0.36 -9.89
C ALA A 140 0.98 0.42 -10.30
N MET A 141 2.13 0.11 -9.71
CA MET A 141 3.43 0.67 -10.09
C MET A 141 3.80 0.35 -11.55
N TRP A 142 3.63 -0.89 -11.98
CA TRP A 142 3.93 -1.34 -13.34
C TRP A 142 3.05 -0.65 -14.38
N LYS A 143 1.75 -0.51 -14.09
CA LYS A 143 0.77 0.11 -14.97
C LYS A 143 0.68 1.64 -14.80
N LYS A 144 1.44 2.22 -13.87
CA LYS A 144 1.40 3.66 -13.54
C LYS A 144 0.00 4.14 -13.15
N ILE A 145 -0.70 3.33 -12.37
CA ILE A 145 -2.05 3.61 -11.86
C ILE A 145 -1.91 4.36 -10.54
N LYS A 146 -2.66 5.45 -10.39
CA LYS A 146 -2.74 6.19 -9.13
C LYS A 146 -3.55 5.42 -8.11
N PHE A 147 -2.97 5.23 -6.95
CA PHE A 147 -3.47 4.25 -6.01
C PHE A 147 -3.02 4.56 -4.58
N ALA A 148 -3.81 4.21 -3.57
CA ALA A 148 -3.42 4.38 -2.16
C ALA A 148 -3.50 3.03 -1.41
N PRO A 149 -2.44 2.57 -0.71
CA PRO A 149 -2.45 1.31 0.03
C PRO A 149 -3.46 1.24 1.17
N THR A 150 -3.81 2.38 1.76
CA THR A 150 -4.87 2.49 2.78
C THR A 150 -6.22 1.96 2.28
N LEU A 151 -6.42 1.99 0.97
CA LEU A 151 -7.59 1.46 0.30
C LEU A 151 -7.52 -0.06 0.09
N LEU A 152 -6.35 -0.72 0.27
CA LEU A 152 -6.19 -2.17 0.14
C LEU A 152 -6.40 -2.98 1.39
N ALA A 153 -5.94 -2.45 2.51
CA ALA A 153 -5.81 -3.17 3.77
C ALA A 153 -7.14 -3.77 4.25
N TRP A 154 -8.25 -3.41 3.62
CA TRP A 154 -9.60 -3.72 4.07
C TRP A 154 -10.41 -4.58 3.08
N SER A 155 -9.81 -5.08 1.99
CA SER A 155 -10.41 -6.17 1.18
C SER A 155 -10.23 -7.56 1.80
N ALA A 156 -9.41 -7.69 2.85
CA ALA A 156 -9.10 -8.96 3.52
C ALA A 156 -9.89 -9.19 4.84
N THR A 157 -10.47 -8.14 5.42
CA THR A 157 -11.23 -8.23 6.69
C THR A 157 -12.75 -8.30 6.49
N GLY A 158 -13.24 -8.27 5.24
CA GLY A 158 -14.66 -8.31 4.89
C GLY A 158 -15.12 -9.64 4.29
N LYS A 159 -14.56 -10.76 4.74
CA LYS A 159 -15.14 -12.09 4.49
C LYS A 159 -15.53 -12.71 5.82
N ASP A 160 -16.74 -12.38 6.25
CA ASP A 160 -17.60 -13.34 6.94
C ASP A 160 -18.14 -14.36 5.91
#